data_AF-A0A7X8VJ93-F1
#
_entry.id   AF-A0A7X8VJ93-F1
#
_cell.length_a   1.000
_cell.length_b   1.000
_cell.length_c   1.000
_cell.angle_alpha   90.00
_cell.angle_beta   90.00
_cell.angle_gamma   90.00
#
_symmetry.space_group_name_H-M   'P 1'
#
loop_
_entity.id
_entity.type
_entity.pdbx_description
1 polymer ?
#
loop_
_entity_poly.entity_id
_entity_poly.type
_entity_poly.pdbx_seq_one_letter_code
_entity_poly.pdbx_strand_id
1 'polypeptide(L)' 'AEFAIGLGCDISEAPHLVYSQGLNLDPSSAAEIGPGCRVCPREDCVQRAFPATGQDLLRRR' A
#
# COMPACT_ATOMS: atom_id res chain seq x y z
N ALA A 1 7.41 15.21 -21.94
CA ALA A 1 7.16 13.99 -21.14
C ALA A 1 7.10 14.40 -19.68
N GLU A 2 6.13 13.89 -18.93
CA GLU A 2 5.96 14.17 -17.51
C GLU A 2 6.37 12.92 -16.71
N PHE A 3 7.10 13.12 -15.63
CA PHE A 3 7.62 12.06 -14.78
C PHE A 3 7.36 12.37 -13.31
N ALA A 4 7.33 11.33 -12.48
CA ALA A 4 7.27 11.44 -11.03
C ALA A 4 8.47 10.72 -10.41
N ILE A 5 9.00 11.28 -9.32
CA ILE A 5 10.08 10.69 -8.52
C ILE A 5 9.52 10.42 -7.12
N GLY A 6 9.72 9.21 -6.62
CA GLY A 6 9.38 8.82 -5.26
C GLY A 6 10.65 8.45 -4.47
N LEU A 7 10.67 8.81 -3.18
CA LEU A 7 11.69 8.40 -2.22
C LEU A 7 10.99 7.69 -1.06
N GLY A 8 11.60 6.64 -0.52
CA GLY A 8 11.05 5.87 0.60
C GLY A 8 12.15 5.46 1.58
N CYS A 9 11.77 5.28 2.84
CA CYS A 9 12.62 4.83 3.94
C CYS A 9 11.82 3.90 4.86
N ASP A 10 12.49 3.26 5.81
CA ASP A 10 11.79 2.60 6.91
C ASP A 10 11.04 3.64 7.76
N ILE A 11 9.95 3.24 8.41
CA ILE A 11 9.18 4.13 9.28
C ILE A 11 10.00 4.59 10.49
N SER A 12 10.98 3.79 10.94
CA SER A 12 11.92 4.17 12.00
C SER A 12 12.75 5.41 11.65
N GLU A 13 13.00 5.65 10.37
CA GLU A 13 13.81 6.76 9.86
C GLU A 13 12.97 8.01 9.55
N ALA A 14 11.64 7.86 9.46
CA ALA A 14 10.74 8.95 9.13
C ALA A 14 10.87 10.20 10.05
N PRO A 15 11.09 10.08 11.38
CA PRO A 15 11.28 11.24 12.26
C PRO A 15 12.45 12.16 11.88
N HIS A 16 13.41 11.67 11.09
CA HIS A 16 14.54 12.47 10.61
C HIS A 16 14.20 13.32 9.37
N LEU A 17 13.03 13.13 8.78
CA LEU A 17 12.58 13.84 7.58
C LEU A 17 11.60 14.96 7.96
N VAL A 18 11.79 16.16 7.41
CA VAL A 18 10.86 17.29 7.58
C VAL A 18 9.43 16.94 7.14
N TYR A 19 9.29 16.01 6.18
CA TYR A 19 8.01 15.53 5.68
C TYR A 19 7.18 14.72 6.69
N SER A 20 7.79 14.29 7.80
CA SER A 20 7.07 13.60 8.88
C SER A 20 6.37 14.55 9.86
N GLN A 21 6.64 15.86 9.77
CA GLN A 21 6.13 16.84 10.73
C GLN A 21 4.61 16.87 10.75
N GLY A 22 4.02 16.60 11.92
CA GLY A 22 2.57 16.60 12.12
C GLY A 22 1.85 15.33 11.64
N LEU A 23 2.57 14.32 11.15
CA LEU A 23 2.01 13.02 10.79
C LEU A 23 1.99 12.08 12.00
N ASN A 24 0.96 11.24 12.08
CA ASN A 24 0.99 10.08 12.97
C ASN A 24 1.89 9.01 12.35
N LEU A 25 2.98 8.65 13.04
CA LEU A 25 3.94 7.65 12.58
C LEU A 25 3.71 6.27 13.21
N ASP A 26 2.63 6.10 13.98
CA ASP A 26 2.24 4.79 14.46
C ASP A 26 1.91 3.87 13.26
N PRO A 27 2.51 2.67 13.15
CA PRO A 27 2.25 1.75 12.05
C PRO A 27 0.78 1.36 11.87
N SER A 28 -0.03 1.40 12.93
CA SER A 28 -1.48 1.15 12.85
C SER A 28 -2.25 2.23 12.08
N SER A 29 -1.66 3.42 11.91
CA SER A 29 -2.22 4.51 11.12
C SER A 29 -1.81 4.49 9.64
N ALA A 30 -0.96 3.53 9.26
CA ALA A 30 -0.45 3.44 7.90
C ALA A 30 -1.56 3.09 6.90
N ALA A 31 -1.50 3.72 5.72
CA ALA A 31 -2.30 3.30 4.59
C ALA A 31 -1.87 1.90 4.15
N GLU A 32 -2.77 0.94 4.22
CA GLU A 32 -2.50 -0.39 3.70
C GLU A 32 -2.39 -0.36 2.17
N ILE A 33 -1.20 -0.64 1.66
CA ILE A 33 -0.91 -0.75 0.22
C ILE A 33 -0.33 -2.14 -0.10
N GLY A 34 -0.16 -2.44 -1.38
CA GLY A 34 0.45 -3.69 -1.81
C GLY A 34 1.23 -3.55 -3.12
N PRO A 35 2.00 -4.58 -3.50
CA PRO A 35 2.90 -4.52 -4.66
C PRO A 35 2.18 -4.53 -6.02
N GLY A 36 0.87 -4.77 -6.03
CA GLY A 36 0.03 -4.84 -7.23
C GLY A 36 -1.06 -5.89 -7.08
N CYS A 37 -2.25 -5.65 -7.64
CA CYS A 37 -3.45 -6.44 -7.34
C CYS A 37 -3.27 -7.97 -7.51
N ARG A 38 -2.61 -8.41 -8.59
CA ARG A 38 -2.42 -9.85 -8.90
C ARG A 38 -1.55 -10.62 -7.91
N VAL A 39 -0.76 -9.92 -7.10
CA VAL A 39 0.17 -10.53 -6.12
C VAL A 39 -0.05 -9.95 -4.72
N CYS A 40 -1.04 -9.08 -4.54
CA CYS A 40 -1.32 -8.44 -3.26
C CYS A 40 -2.05 -9.44 -2.35
N PRO A 41 -1.53 -9.69 -1.12
CA PRO A 41 -2.08 -10.68 -0.20
C PRO A 41 -3.35 -10.20 0.52
N ARG A 42 -3.71 -8.91 0.43
CA ARG A 42 -4.85 -8.32 1.15
C ARG A 42 -6.17 -8.87 0.64
N GLU A 43 -7.01 -9.45 1.48
CA GLU A 43 -8.28 -10.06 1.04
C GLU A 43 -9.38 -9.00 0.83
N ASP A 44 -9.50 -8.03 1.76
CA ASP A 44 -10.61 -7.07 1.80
C ASP A 44 -10.26 -5.68 1.20
N CYS A 45 -9.58 -5.66 0.06
CA CYS A 45 -9.21 -4.41 -0.60
C CYS A 45 -10.34 -3.88 -1.52
N VAL A 46 -11.05 -2.84 -1.08
CA VAL A 46 -12.15 -2.21 -1.83
C VAL A 46 -11.73 -1.59 -3.17
N GLN A 47 -10.44 -1.25 -3.32
CA GLN A 47 -9.87 -0.69 -4.54
C GLN A 47 -9.20 -1.74 -5.43
N ARG A 48 -9.44 -3.04 -5.19
CA ARG A 48 -8.83 -4.13 -5.95
C ARG A 48 -9.30 -4.09 -7.40
N ALA A 49 -8.37 -3.80 -8.31
CA ALA A 49 -8.64 -3.74 -9.75
C ALA A 49 -8.62 -5.12 -10.44
N PHE A 50 -7.82 -6.07 -9.93
CA PHE A 50 -7.69 -7.41 -10.49
C PHE A 50 -7.71 -8.49 -9.38
N PRO A 51 -8.17 -9.71 -9.69
CA PRO A 51 -8.03 -10.86 -8.79
C PRO A 51 -6.57 -11.17 -8.50
N ALA A 52 -6.29 -11.75 -7.34
CA ALA A 52 -4.97 -12.31 -7.08
C ALA A 52 -4.75 -13.58 -7.94
N THR A 53 -3.51 -13.80 -8.36
CA THR A 53 -3.13 -14.96 -9.17
C THR A 53 -3.38 -16.24 -8.39
N GLY A 54 -4.01 -17.23 -9.02
CA GLY A 54 -4.30 -18.52 -8.39
C GLY A 54 -5.48 -18.49 -7.41
N GLN A 55 -6.11 -17.33 -7.17
CA GLN A 55 -7.41 -17.29 -6.52
C GLN A 55 -8.48 -17.54 -7.58
N ASP A 56 -9.17 -18.67 -7.43
CA ASP A 56 -10.32 -18.98 -8.25
C ASP A 56 -11.46 -18.02 -7.89
N LEU A 57 -11.93 -17.23 -8.86
CA LEU A 57 -13.08 -16.34 -8.71
C LEU A 57 -14.37 -17.17 -8.69
N LEU A 58 -14.47 -18.16 -7.80
CA LEU A 58 -15.76 -18.79 -7.53
C LEU A 58 -16.69 -17.67 -7.07
N ARG A 59 -17.59 -17.27 -7.96
CA ARG A 59 -18.66 -16.29 -7.70
C ARG A 59 -19.26 -16.63 -6.35
N ARG A 60 -18.94 -15.84 -5.32
CA ARG A 60 -19.81 -15.76 -4.15
C ARG A 60 -21.14 -15.24 -4.70
N ARG A 61 -22.15 -16.12 -4.71
CA ARG A 61 -23.53 -15.72 -4.95
C ARG A 61 -23.93 -14.67 -3.92
#